data_AF-A0A1B7MGU1-F1
#
_entry.id   AF-A0A1B7MGU1-F1
#
_cell.length_a   1.000
_cell.length_b   1.000
_cell.length_c   1.000
_cell.angle_alpha   90.00
_cell.angle_beta   90.00
_cell.angle_gamma   90.00
#
_symmetry.space_group_name_H-M   'P 1'
#
loop_
_entity.id
_entity.type
_entity.pdbx_description
1 polymer ?
#
loop_
_entity_poly.entity_id
_entity_poly.type
_entity_poly.pdbx_seq_one_letter_code
_entity_poly.pdbx_strand_id
1 'polypeptide(L)'
;RRMIAQAVLWGIPTPAFSTALAFFDGYRSEIVPANLLQAQRDYFGAHTFRVQPGMENPRLLKDKDIHINWTGRGGNVSASSYSA
;
A
#
# COMPACT_ATOMS: atom_id res chain seq x y z
N ARG A 1 6.53 22.24 -9.32
CA ARG A 1 5.06 22.09 -9.44
C ARG A 1 4.47 22.91 -10.59
N ARG A 2 4.55 24.26 -10.61
CA ARG A 2 3.94 25.12 -11.66
C ARG A 2 4.23 24.70 -13.11
N MET A 3 5.50 24.47 -13.45
CA MET A 3 5.89 24.06 -14.82
C MET A 3 5.26 22.73 -15.25
N ILE A 4 5.25 21.74 -14.36
CA ILE A 4 4.65 20.42 -14.64
C ILE A 4 3.13 20.55 -14.81
N ALA A 5 2.45 21.32 -13.96
CA ALA A 5 1.02 21.55 -14.08
C ALA A 5 0.65 22.19 -15.42
N GLN A 6 1.42 23.20 -15.86
CA GLN A 6 1.18 23.86 -17.15
C GLN A 6 1.45 22.93 -18.34
N ALA A 7 2.53 22.14 -18.28
CA ALA A 7 2.85 21.17 -19.32
C ALA A 7 1.74 20.12 -19.50
N VAL A 8 1.16 19.62 -18.39
CA VAL A 8 0.01 18.69 -18.42
C VAL A 8 -1.22 19.33 -19.07
N LEU A 9 -1.57 20.56 -18.71
CA LEU A 9 -2.71 21.27 -19.31
C LEU A 9 -2.54 21.51 -20.82
N TRP A 10 -1.31 21.65 -21.29
CA TRP A 10 -0.98 21.84 -22.70
C TRP A 10 -0.69 20.54 -23.46
N GLY A 11 -0.76 19.37 -22.79
CA GLY A 11 -0.45 18.08 -23.41
C GLY A 11 1.02 17.90 -23.79
N ILE A 12 1.93 18.66 -23.18
CA ILE A 12 3.38 18.55 -23.42
C ILE A 12 3.94 17.42 -22.54
N PRO A 13 4.54 16.36 -23.11
CA PRO A 13 5.04 15.25 -22.33
C PRO A 13 6.28 15.65 -21.51
N THR A 14 6.19 15.51 -20.20
CA THR A 14 7.30 15.77 -19.26
C THR A 14 7.63 14.56 -18.38
N PRO A 15 7.93 13.37 -18.95
CA PRO A 15 8.04 12.13 -18.18
C PRO A 15 9.07 12.22 -17.04
N ALA A 16 10.26 12.78 -17.33
CA ALA A 16 11.33 12.94 -16.33
C ALA A 16 10.95 13.89 -15.19
N PHE A 17 10.32 15.04 -15.51
CA PHE A 17 9.92 15.99 -14.47
C PHE A 17 8.74 15.48 -13.64
N SER A 18 7.76 14.82 -14.28
CA SER A 18 6.60 14.26 -13.59
C SER A 18 7.01 13.12 -12.65
N THR A 19 7.89 12.21 -13.11
CA THR A 19 8.38 11.12 -12.24
C THR A 19 9.26 11.64 -11.11
N ALA A 20 10.13 12.63 -11.36
CA ALA A 20 10.97 13.22 -10.30
C ALA A 20 10.12 13.87 -9.21
N LEU A 21 9.06 14.59 -9.58
CA LEU A 21 8.13 15.18 -8.59
C LEU A 21 7.34 14.10 -7.84
N ALA A 22 6.80 13.10 -8.54
CA ALA A 22 6.04 12.02 -7.92
C ALA A 22 6.91 11.20 -6.95
N PHE A 23 8.15 10.89 -7.34
CA PHE A 23 9.12 10.22 -6.48
C PHE A 23 9.45 11.07 -5.25
N PHE A 24 9.76 12.35 -5.43
CA PHE A 24 10.08 13.23 -4.31
C PHE A 24 8.91 13.33 -3.32
N ASP A 25 7.68 13.47 -3.83
CA ASP A 25 6.47 13.54 -3.01
C ASP A 25 6.17 12.23 -2.29
N GLY A 26 6.36 11.08 -2.96
CA GLY A 26 6.25 9.77 -2.34
C GLY A 26 7.32 9.54 -1.27
N TYR A 27 8.57 9.90 -1.56
CA TYR A 27 9.72 9.67 -0.67
C TYR A 27 9.63 10.44 0.63
N ARG A 28 9.16 11.70 0.59
CA ARG A 28 8.99 12.52 1.81
C ARG A 28 7.69 12.23 2.57
N SER A 29 6.84 11.33 2.07
CA SER A 29 5.58 10.98 2.72
C SER A 29 5.82 9.86 3.73
N GLU A 30 5.62 10.16 5.02
CA GLU A 30 5.69 9.15 6.09
C GLU A 30 4.68 8.02 5.86
N ILE A 31 3.48 8.37 5.36
CA ILE A 31 2.42 7.42 5.03
C ILE A 31 2.09 7.55 3.55
N VAL A 32 2.21 6.43 2.82
CA VAL A 32 1.82 6.30 1.42
C VAL A 32 0.61 5.36 1.29
N PRO A 33 -0.19 5.45 0.20
CA PRO A 33 -1.36 4.60 -0.01
C PRO A 33 -1.06 3.11 -0.26
N ALA A 34 0.18 2.66 -0.03
CA ALA A 34 0.56 1.24 -0.09
C ALA A 34 -0.18 0.39 0.97
N ASN A 35 -0.73 1.00 2.02
CA ASN A 35 -1.60 0.32 2.99
C ASN A 35 -2.86 -0.27 2.33
N LEU A 36 -3.49 0.45 1.39
CA LEU A 36 -4.63 -0.05 0.63
C LEU A 36 -4.23 -1.21 -0.28
N LEU A 37 -3.05 -1.15 -0.88
CA LEU A 37 -2.51 -2.25 -1.69
C LEU A 37 -2.33 -3.51 -0.83
N GLN A 38 -1.78 -3.38 0.39
CA GLN A 38 -1.66 -4.52 1.30
C GLN A 38 -3.04 -5.08 1.70
N ALA A 39 -4.01 -4.21 2.00
CA ALA A 39 -5.39 -4.63 2.30
C ALA A 39 -6.03 -5.37 1.11
N GLN A 40 -5.82 -4.88 -0.12
CA GLN A 40 -6.31 -5.56 -1.33
C GLN A 40 -5.66 -6.95 -1.46
N ARG A 41 -4.33 -7.06 -1.34
CA ARG A 41 -3.61 -8.35 -1.40
C ARG A 41 -4.13 -9.34 -0.37
N ASP A 42 -4.38 -8.88 0.84
CA ASP A 42 -4.95 -9.72 1.88
C ASP A 42 -6.40 -10.12 1.58
N TYR A 43 -7.19 -9.20 1.02
CA TYR A 43 -8.57 -9.45 0.60
C TYR A 43 -8.68 -10.53 -0.46
N PHE A 44 -7.96 -10.39 -1.58
CA PHE A 44 -8.13 -11.28 -2.74
C PHE A 44 -7.28 -12.54 -2.68
N GLY A 45 -6.22 -12.54 -1.86
CA GLY A 45 -5.19 -13.59 -1.91
C GLY A 45 -4.68 -14.06 -0.55
N ALA A 46 -5.28 -13.59 0.55
CA ALA A 46 -4.89 -13.95 1.91
C ALA A 46 -3.38 -13.78 2.17
N HIS A 47 -2.78 -12.76 1.54
CA HIS A 47 -1.34 -12.48 1.55
C HIS A 47 -0.83 -11.84 2.83
N THR A 48 -1.70 -11.58 3.80
CA THR A 48 -1.40 -10.91 5.06
C THR A 48 -0.88 -9.47 4.91
N PHE A 49 -0.85 -8.74 6.02
CA PHE A 49 -0.19 -7.43 6.13
C PHE A 49 0.36 -7.19 7.54
N ARG A 50 1.16 -6.13 7.70
CA ARG A 50 1.69 -5.67 8.99
C ARG A 50 0.93 -4.43 9.46
N VAL A 51 0.62 -4.37 10.75
CA VAL A 51 0.07 -3.18 11.38
C VAL A 51 1.14 -2.09 11.51
N GLN A 52 0.75 -0.82 11.38
CA GLN A 52 1.66 0.30 11.59
C GLN A 52 2.02 0.46 13.07
N PRO A 53 3.24 0.89 13.40
CA PRO A 53 3.60 1.24 14.77
C PRO A 53 2.64 2.28 15.37
N GLY A 54 2.19 2.04 16.60
CA GLY A 54 1.22 2.90 17.30
C GLY A 54 -0.26 2.62 16.97
N MET A 55 -0.54 1.71 16.03
CA MET A 55 -1.91 1.30 15.65
C MET A 55 -2.26 -0.12 16.11
N GLU A 56 -1.40 -0.73 16.92
CA GLU A 56 -1.58 -2.10 17.39
C GLU A 56 -2.71 -2.22 18.41
N ASN A 57 -3.33 -3.39 18.47
CA ASN A 57 -4.42 -3.70 19.41
C ASN A 57 -4.52 -5.23 19.61
N PRO A 58 -5.44 -5.75 20.46
CA PRO A 58 -5.55 -7.20 20.73
C PRO A 58 -5.79 -8.08 19.48
N ARG A 59 -6.24 -7.50 18.36
CA ARG A 59 -6.41 -8.20 17.07
C ARG A 59 -5.29 -7.92 16.08
N LEU A 60 -4.70 -6.73 16.12
CA LEU A 60 -3.62 -6.29 15.22
C LEU A 60 -2.31 -6.24 16.02
N LEU A 61 -1.63 -7.38 16.11
CA LEU A 61 -0.43 -7.52 16.93
C LEU A 61 0.79 -6.91 16.23
N LYS A 62 1.63 -6.24 17.02
CA LYS A 62 2.93 -5.73 16.57
C LYS A 62 3.79 -6.86 16.03
N ASP A 63 4.50 -6.60 14.93
CA ASP A 63 5.46 -7.54 14.33
C ASP A 63 4.87 -8.92 13.98
N LYS A 64 3.58 -8.98 13.64
CA LYS A 64 2.91 -10.18 13.12
C LYS A 64 2.32 -9.96 11.73
N ASP A 65 2.40 -11.00 10.90
CA ASP A 65 1.67 -11.09 9.65
C ASP A 65 0.20 -11.40 9.96
N ILE A 66 -0.68 -10.48 9.59
CA ILE A 66 -2.09 -10.50 9.95
C ILE A 66 -2.91 -10.76 8.69
N HIS A 67 -3.76 -11.80 8.74
CA HIS A 67 -4.82 -12.01 7.76
C HIS A 67 -6.16 -11.55 8.36
N ILE A 68 -6.96 -10.83 7.58
CA ILE A 68 -8.34 -10.48 7.92
C ILE A 68 -9.30 -11.22 7.01
N ASN A 69 -10.34 -11.83 7.60
CA ASN A 69 -11.49 -12.30 6.83
C ASN A 69 -12.39 -11.13 6.45
N TRP A 70 -12.07 -10.48 5.33
CA TRP A 70 -12.75 -9.27 4.87
C TRP A 70 -14.21 -9.49 4.43
N THR A 71 -14.56 -10.73 4.06
CA THR A 71 -15.92 -11.06 3.57
C THR A 71 -16.87 -11.47 4.70
N GLY A 72 -16.33 -11.83 5.87
CA GLY A 72 -17.08 -12.39 7.01
C GLY A 72 -17.67 -13.79 6.75
N ARG A 73 -17.40 -14.39 5.58
CA ARG A 73 -17.92 -15.70 5.16
C ARG A 73 -16.82 -16.68 4.74
N GLY A 74 -15.59 -16.18 4.52
CA GLY A 74 -14.41 -16.99 4.21
C GLY A 74 -13.83 -17.69 5.45
N GLY A 75 -12.92 -18.64 5.24
CA GLY A 75 -12.15 -19.26 6.33
C GLY A 75 -10.99 -18.38 6.80
N ASN A 76 -10.43 -18.66 7.99
CA ASN A 76 -9.25 -17.99 8.54
C ASN A 76 -7.93 -18.54 7.95
N VAL A 77 -7.95 -19.01 6.71
CA VAL A 77 -6.78 -19.64 6.07
C VAL A 77 -5.99 -18.58 5.32
N SER A 78 -4.77 -18.31 5.78
CA SER A 78 -3.81 -17.45 5.07
C SER A 78 -3.04 -18.23 4.01
N ALA A 79 -2.65 -17.58 2.91
CA ALA A 79 -1.72 -18.16 1.95
C ALA A 79 -0.35 -18.32 2.63
N SER A 80 -0.03 -19.53 3.10
CA SER A 80 1.25 -19.82 3.74
C SER A 80 2.37 -19.85 2.71
N SER A 81 3.56 -19.44 3.13
CA SER A 81 4.80 -19.76 2.43
C SER A 81 4.97 -21.30 2.42
N TYR A 82 5.05 -21.92 1.25
CA TYR A 82 5.55 -23.28 1.14
C TYR A 82 7.04 -23.25 1.48
N SER A 83 7.40 -23.72 2.68
CA SER A 83 8.79 -24.07 2.98
C SER A 83 9.05 -25.42 2.29
N ALA A 84 9.76 -25.39 1.16
CA ALA A 84 10.31 -26.58 0.53
C ALA A 84 11.45 -27.16 1.37
#